data_AF-A0A072PRZ6-F1
#
_entry.id   AF-A0A072PRZ6-F1
#
_cell.length_a   1.000
_cell.length_b   1.000
_cell.length_c   1.000
_cell.angle_alpha   90.00
_cell.angle_beta   90.00
_cell.angle_gamma   90.00
#
_symmetry.space_group_name_H-M   'P 1'
#
loop_
_entity.id
_entity.type
_entity.pdbx_description
1 polymer ?
#
loop_
_entity_poly.entity_id
_entity_poly.type
_entity_poly.pdbx_seq_one_letter_code
_entity_poly.pdbx_strand_id
1 'polypeptide(L)'
;MQASPSKARAQALETHAWSLVTSWLSKLYHPAPIPTFERNAATLRGLQSLMAENTAADKLRELVYEAQCEELQEARAHATAAADQPGAGLGAEELLQLLESSLSEAAASALDSLARSAVLLGCETTSPTAGTIDQALRSRILGVSQEIFALEAQIRSLNEHISRLEAPQQAQSQDRHHQQQIPLDHDDPETGTTTLPSTTDISTIHAQTLQHQRETKQLSLKAQEYRSRLAQLTRQLSQLSQSQTSRPTMSTVAAKISHLERRQQDLQSLENTIRAFHGLPPDVQASREEVRRATAELGRLRSRRDELFERLGSGSGSGSVVSGAV
;
A
#
# COMPACT_ATOMS: atom_id res chain seq x y z
N MET A 1 23.97 -28.02 -59.29
CA MET A 1 22.61 -27.66 -58.85
C MET A 1 22.60 -26.19 -58.47
N GLN A 2 22.18 -25.32 -59.40
CA GLN A 2 22.07 -23.87 -59.14
C GLN A 2 20.76 -23.62 -58.37
N ALA A 3 20.84 -23.04 -57.18
CA ALA A 3 19.65 -22.64 -56.43
C ALA A 3 18.89 -21.56 -57.22
N SER A 4 17.56 -21.67 -57.29
CA SER A 4 16.72 -20.65 -57.92
C SER A 4 16.96 -19.29 -57.24
N PRO A 5 17.08 -18.17 -57.99
CA PRO A 5 17.41 -16.84 -57.44
C PRO A 5 16.57 -16.42 -56.23
N SER A 6 15.30 -16.84 -56.17
CA SER A 6 14.41 -16.57 -55.03
C SER A 6 14.83 -17.28 -53.75
N LYS A 7 15.34 -18.53 -53.85
CA LYS A 7 15.87 -19.28 -52.69
C LYS A 7 17.17 -18.67 -52.18
N ALA A 8 18.03 -18.21 -53.09
CA ALA A 8 19.28 -17.54 -52.73
C ALA A 8 19.02 -16.22 -51.96
N ARG A 9 18.02 -15.43 -52.39
CA ARG A 9 17.61 -14.21 -51.67
C ARG A 9 17.05 -14.49 -50.28
N ALA A 10 16.21 -15.53 -50.14
CA ALA A 10 15.67 -15.91 -48.83
C ALA A 10 16.76 -16.34 -47.86
N GLN A 11 17.73 -17.14 -48.32
CA GLN A 11 18.89 -17.56 -47.52
C GLN A 11 19.76 -16.35 -47.12
N ALA A 12 19.99 -15.41 -48.03
CA ALA A 12 20.76 -14.20 -47.72
C ALA A 12 20.09 -13.36 -46.61
N LEU A 13 18.77 -13.16 -46.69
CA LEU A 13 18.02 -12.44 -45.64
C LEU A 13 18.08 -13.16 -44.29
N GLU A 14 17.96 -14.48 -44.29
CA GLU A 14 18.05 -15.28 -43.07
C GLU A 14 19.45 -15.21 -42.45
N THR A 15 20.51 -15.31 -43.25
CA THR A 15 21.90 -15.16 -42.76
C THR A 15 22.16 -13.77 -42.16
N HIS A 16 21.63 -12.72 -42.79
CA HIS A 16 21.74 -11.36 -42.27
C HIS A 16 20.98 -11.20 -40.95
N ALA A 17 19.75 -11.71 -40.87
CA ALA A 17 18.95 -11.72 -39.66
C ALA A 17 19.67 -12.42 -38.49
N TRP A 18 20.31 -13.57 -38.74
CA TRP A 18 21.11 -14.27 -37.74
C TRP A 18 22.35 -13.48 -37.30
N SER A 19 23.04 -12.79 -38.21
CA SER A 19 24.18 -11.95 -37.84
C SER A 19 23.79 -10.79 -36.93
N LEU A 20 22.64 -10.14 -37.19
CA LEU A 20 22.14 -9.05 -36.35
C LEU A 20 21.83 -9.53 -34.93
N VAL A 21 21.07 -10.63 -34.81
CA VAL A 21 20.74 -11.22 -33.51
C VAL A 21 21.99 -11.67 -32.76
N THR A 22 22.97 -12.26 -33.44
CA THR A 22 24.23 -12.71 -32.81
C THR A 22 25.04 -11.51 -32.30
N SER A 23 25.11 -10.42 -33.08
CA SER A 23 25.79 -9.20 -32.64
C SER A 23 25.11 -8.56 -31.43
N TRP A 24 23.77 -8.54 -31.39
CA TRP A 24 23.01 -8.02 -30.25
C TRP A 24 23.19 -8.90 -29.00
N LEU A 25 23.12 -10.23 -29.13
CA LEU A 25 23.39 -11.15 -28.03
C LEU A 25 24.83 -11.02 -27.50
N SER A 26 25.82 -10.81 -28.38
CA SER A 26 27.21 -10.61 -27.93
C SER A 26 27.39 -9.36 -27.08
N LYS A 27 26.63 -8.29 -27.34
CA LYS A 27 26.62 -7.08 -26.52
C LYS A 27 25.94 -7.32 -25.17
N LEU A 28 24.82 -8.05 -25.17
CA LEU A 28 24.02 -8.30 -23.97
C LEU A 28 24.73 -9.23 -22.97
N TYR A 29 25.46 -10.23 -23.45
CA TYR A 29 26.10 -11.24 -22.60
C TYR A 29 27.56 -10.93 -22.24
N HIS A 30 28.18 -9.87 -22.78
CA HIS A 30 29.59 -9.56 -22.48
C HIS A 30 29.83 -9.36 -20.97
N PRO A 31 30.84 -10.02 -20.35
CA PRO A 31 31.91 -10.84 -20.95
C PRO A 31 31.63 -12.36 -21.04
N ALA A 32 30.46 -12.83 -20.63
CA ALA A 32 30.08 -14.23 -20.69
C ALA A 32 29.80 -14.70 -22.13
N PRO A 33 30.08 -15.99 -22.46
CA PRO A 33 29.73 -16.54 -23.75
C PRO A 33 28.22 -16.67 -23.90
N ILE A 34 27.72 -16.49 -25.13
CA ILE A 34 26.31 -16.64 -25.46
C ILE A 34 25.91 -18.11 -25.22
N PRO A 35 24.82 -18.39 -24.47
CA PRO A 35 24.31 -19.75 -24.28
C PRO A 35 23.99 -20.43 -25.61
N THR A 36 24.23 -21.74 -25.71
CA THR A 36 23.87 -22.52 -26.91
C THR A 36 22.36 -22.64 -27.03
N PHE A 37 21.83 -22.41 -28.24
CA PHE A 37 20.41 -22.56 -28.53
C PHE A 37 20.20 -23.15 -29.92
N GLU A 38 19.02 -23.74 -30.15
CA GLU A 38 18.63 -24.31 -31.43
C GLU A 38 18.40 -23.20 -32.46
N ARG A 39 19.03 -23.29 -33.64
CA ARG A 39 18.81 -22.35 -34.74
C ARG A 39 17.61 -22.78 -35.56
N ASN A 40 16.44 -22.30 -35.20
CA ASN A 40 15.17 -22.57 -35.86
C ASN A 40 14.49 -21.25 -36.30
N ALA A 41 13.72 -21.25 -37.39
CA ALA A 41 12.95 -20.08 -37.83
C ALA A 41 11.97 -19.55 -36.76
N ALA A 42 11.47 -20.42 -35.87
CA ALA A 42 10.69 -19.99 -34.71
C ALA A 42 11.54 -19.19 -33.70
N THR A 43 12.75 -19.67 -33.40
CA THR A 43 13.69 -18.99 -32.49
C THR A 43 14.19 -17.67 -33.06
N LEU A 44 14.43 -17.60 -34.38
CA LEU A 44 14.84 -16.36 -35.05
C LEU A 44 13.78 -15.27 -34.89
N ARG A 45 12.50 -15.60 -35.14
CA ARG A 45 11.39 -14.65 -34.99
C ARG A 45 11.22 -14.20 -33.55
N GLY A 46 11.31 -15.13 -32.58
CA GLY A 46 11.25 -14.80 -31.16
C GLY A 46 12.39 -13.86 -30.74
N LEU A 47 13.62 -14.16 -31.15
CA LEU A 47 14.79 -13.32 -30.83
C LEU A 47 14.74 -11.96 -31.53
N GLN A 48 14.24 -11.87 -32.76
CA GLN A 48 14.04 -10.59 -33.45
C GLN A 48 12.98 -9.74 -32.76
N SER A 49 11.86 -10.35 -32.34
CA SER A 49 10.83 -9.65 -31.57
C SER A 49 11.40 -9.13 -30.25
N LEU A 50 12.15 -9.97 -29.53
CA LEU A 50 12.74 -9.58 -28.26
C LEU A 50 13.80 -8.50 -28.43
N MET A 51 14.65 -8.59 -29.47
CA MET A 51 15.61 -7.55 -29.82
C MET A 51 14.91 -6.22 -30.13
N ALA A 52 13.82 -6.23 -30.89
CA ALA A 52 13.05 -5.03 -31.21
C ALA A 52 12.45 -4.39 -29.96
N GLU A 53 11.80 -5.20 -29.10
CA GLU A 53 11.20 -4.73 -27.85
C GLU A 53 12.24 -4.20 -26.87
N ASN A 54 13.39 -4.89 -26.77
CA ASN A 54 14.51 -4.47 -25.92
C ASN A 54 15.11 -3.15 -26.41
N THR A 55 15.33 -3.01 -27.72
CA THR A 55 15.82 -1.76 -28.31
C THR A 55 14.81 -0.62 -28.11
N ALA A 56 13.51 -0.90 -28.21
CA ALA A 56 12.48 0.09 -27.92
C ALA A 56 12.48 0.51 -26.44
N ALA A 57 12.61 -0.46 -25.52
CA ALA A 57 12.71 -0.19 -24.09
C ALA A 57 13.96 0.62 -23.73
N ASP A 58 15.11 0.34 -24.35
CA ASP A 58 16.35 1.07 -24.11
C ASP A 58 16.24 2.52 -24.60
N LYS A 59 15.63 2.75 -25.78
CA LYS A 59 15.33 4.12 -26.24
C LYS A 59 14.37 4.86 -25.31
N LEU A 60 13.34 4.19 -24.79
CA LEU A 60 12.43 4.80 -23.82
C LEU A 60 13.17 5.16 -22.54
N ARG A 61 14.07 4.32 -22.04
CA ARG A 61 14.91 4.63 -20.88
C ARG A 61 15.82 5.82 -21.12
N GLU A 62 16.43 5.89 -22.30
CA GLU A 62 17.27 7.02 -22.72
C GLU A 62 16.47 8.32 -22.74
N LEU A 63 15.30 8.34 -23.37
CA LEU A 63 14.42 9.52 -23.39
C LEU A 63 13.95 9.94 -21.98
N VAL A 64 13.62 8.98 -21.12
CA VAL A 64 13.26 9.27 -19.73
C VAL A 64 14.44 9.85 -18.96
N TYR A 65 15.64 9.32 -19.17
CA TYR A 65 16.85 9.84 -18.55
C TYR A 65 17.17 11.26 -19.03
N GLU A 66 17.05 11.52 -20.33
CA GLU A 66 17.22 12.87 -20.89
C GLU A 66 16.22 13.86 -20.32
N ALA A 67 14.93 13.49 -20.27
CA ALA A 67 13.89 14.33 -19.68
C ALA A 67 14.14 14.63 -18.20
N GLN A 68 14.59 13.64 -17.42
CA GLN A 68 14.99 13.84 -16.02
C GLN A 68 16.20 14.77 -15.89
N CYS A 69 17.17 14.66 -16.79
CA CYS A 69 18.33 15.55 -16.80
C CYS A 69 17.93 17.00 -17.13
N GLU A 70 17.02 17.19 -18.08
CA GLU A 70 16.47 18.50 -18.44
C GLU A 70 15.71 19.12 -17.26
N GLU A 71 14.80 18.37 -16.63
CA GLU A 71 14.05 18.82 -15.45
C GLU A 71 14.99 19.22 -14.29
N LEU A 72 16.05 18.45 -14.05
CA LEU A 72 17.06 18.79 -13.05
C LEU A 72 17.87 20.05 -13.43
N GLN A 73 18.16 20.25 -14.72
CA GLN A 73 18.84 21.45 -15.19
C GLN A 73 17.94 22.69 -15.02
N GLU A 74 16.67 22.59 -15.36
CA GLU A 74 15.68 23.65 -15.16
C GLU A 74 15.52 23.98 -13.67
N ALA A 75 15.36 22.97 -12.82
CA ALA A 75 15.25 23.17 -11.36
C ALA A 75 16.50 23.84 -10.77
N ARG A 76 17.70 23.47 -11.25
CA ARG A 76 18.96 24.12 -10.85
C ARG A 76 19.04 25.56 -11.36
N ALA A 77 18.64 25.82 -12.61
CA ALA A 77 18.60 27.16 -13.17
C ALA A 77 17.64 28.07 -12.41
N HIS A 78 16.46 27.55 -12.05
CA HIS A 78 15.50 28.23 -11.17
C HIS A 78 16.06 28.49 -9.77
N ALA A 79 16.77 27.52 -9.17
CA ALA A 79 17.42 27.70 -7.88
C ALA A 79 18.52 28.77 -7.91
N THR A 80 19.33 28.83 -8.98
CA THR A 80 20.34 29.88 -9.16
C THR A 80 19.72 31.25 -9.41
N ALA A 81 18.63 31.31 -10.20
CA ALA A 81 17.90 32.56 -10.44
C ALA A 81 17.17 33.07 -9.18
N ALA A 82 16.74 32.17 -8.29
CA ALA A 82 16.19 32.51 -6.98
C ALA A 82 17.27 32.94 -5.98
N ALA A 83 18.49 32.40 -6.06
CA ALA A 83 19.63 32.78 -5.22
C ALA A 83 20.16 34.19 -5.50
N ASP A 84 20.03 34.69 -6.74
CA ASP A 84 20.39 36.07 -7.13
C ASP A 84 19.38 37.13 -6.64
N GLN A 85 18.26 36.73 -6.01
CA GLN A 85 17.36 37.65 -5.28
C GLN A 85 17.74 37.67 -3.79
N PRO A 86 18.44 38.71 -3.30
CA PRO A 86 18.85 38.79 -1.90
C PRO A 86 17.61 39.04 -1.03
N GLY A 87 17.06 37.96 -0.45
CA GLY A 87 15.89 37.99 0.43
C GLY A 87 14.89 36.84 0.22
N ALA A 88 15.00 36.09 -0.88
CA ALA A 88 14.06 35.03 -1.24
C ALA A 88 14.54 33.61 -0.84
N GLY A 89 15.17 33.49 0.32
CA GLY A 89 15.29 32.18 0.94
C GLY A 89 13.89 31.74 1.34
N LEU A 90 13.22 30.92 0.52
CA LEU A 90 11.97 30.26 0.88
C LEU A 90 12.17 29.73 2.30
N GLY A 91 11.39 30.25 3.25
CA GLY A 91 11.53 29.87 4.65
C GLY A 91 11.46 28.36 4.75
N ALA A 92 12.12 27.75 5.74
CA ALA A 92 12.04 26.30 5.93
C ALA A 92 10.58 25.81 5.99
N GLU A 93 9.68 26.65 6.49
CA GLU A 93 8.22 26.46 6.47
C GLU A 93 7.61 26.47 5.07
N GLU A 94 8.03 27.38 4.19
CA GLU A 94 7.52 27.51 2.83
C GLU A 94 8.01 26.36 1.95
N LEU A 95 9.25 25.89 2.18
CA LEU A 95 9.77 24.65 1.57
C LEU A 95 9.03 23.41 2.08
N LEU A 96 8.73 23.33 3.38
CA LEU A 96 7.93 22.24 3.93
C LEU A 96 6.51 22.25 3.36
N GLN A 97 5.92 23.43 3.18
CA GLN A 97 4.58 23.58 2.61
C GLN A 97 4.56 23.27 1.10
N LEU A 98 5.64 23.59 0.38
CA LEU A 98 5.82 23.19 -1.02
C LEU A 98 6.06 21.67 -1.15
N LEU A 99 6.82 21.07 -0.23
CA LEU A 99 7.02 19.62 -0.17
C LEU A 99 5.72 18.88 0.18
N GLU A 100 4.94 19.43 1.11
CA GLU A 100 3.64 18.86 1.50
C GLU A 100 2.63 18.95 0.35
N SER A 101 2.62 20.05 -0.40
CA SER A 101 1.74 20.22 -1.57
C SER A 101 2.21 19.49 -2.83
N SER A 102 3.50 19.18 -2.95
CA SER A 102 4.06 18.38 -4.07
C SER A 102 4.02 16.87 -3.80
N LEU A 103 3.73 16.44 -2.57
CA LEU A 103 3.60 15.04 -2.25
C LEU A 103 2.29 14.46 -2.83
N SER A 104 2.39 13.33 -3.53
CA SER A 104 1.20 12.59 -3.95
C SER A 104 0.42 12.07 -2.73
N GLU A 105 -0.90 11.94 -2.86
CA GLU A 105 -1.78 11.41 -1.80
C GLU A 105 -1.29 10.03 -1.27
N ALA A 106 -0.74 9.20 -2.15
CA ALA A 106 -0.16 7.91 -1.79
C ALA A 106 1.11 8.04 -0.94
N ALA A 107 2.00 8.98 -1.27
CA ALA A 107 3.21 9.24 -0.50
C ALA A 107 2.90 9.85 0.87
N ALA A 108 1.92 10.76 0.95
CA ALA A 108 1.48 11.36 2.21
C ALA A 108 0.89 10.29 3.15
N SER A 109 0.02 9.41 2.63
CA SER A 109 -0.54 8.29 3.40
C SER A 109 0.54 7.30 3.86
N ALA A 110 1.56 7.03 3.04
CA ALA A 110 2.68 6.17 3.39
C ALA A 110 3.54 6.78 4.53
N LEU A 111 3.81 8.09 4.48
CA LEU A 111 4.53 8.78 5.56
C LEU A 111 3.74 8.83 6.86
N ASP A 112 2.43 9.10 6.81
CA ASP A 112 1.57 9.05 8.00
C ASP A 112 1.53 7.63 8.60
N SER A 113 1.43 6.59 7.75
CA SER A 113 1.49 5.20 8.20
C SER A 113 2.84 4.86 8.85
N LEU A 114 3.94 5.35 8.27
CA LEU A 114 5.28 5.16 8.81
C LEU A 114 5.45 5.88 10.15
N ALA A 115 5.00 7.13 10.25
CA ALA A 115 5.02 7.92 11.49
C ALA A 115 4.19 7.23 12.58
N ARG A 116 2.97 6.77 12.27
CA ARG A 116 2.14 6.00 13.19
C ARG A 116 2.82 4.70 13.63
N SER A 117 3.45 3.98 12.72
CA SER A 117 4.20 2.76 13.06
C SER A 117 5.38 3.06 13.99
N ALA A 118 6.10 4.16 13.75
CA ALA A 118 7.20 4.60 14.60
C ALA A 118 6.73 4.98 16.01
N VAL A 119 5.60 5.68 16.13
CA VAL A 119 5.00 6.02 17.42
C VAL A 119 4.53 4.77 18.15
N LEU A 120 3.83 3.87 17.46
CA LEU A 120 3.28 2.64 18.04
C LEU A 120 4.38 1.68 18.52
N LEU A 121 5.50 1.64 17.79
CA LEU A 121 6.69 0.86 18.17
C LEU A 121 7.57 1.59 19.19
N GLY A 122 7.25 2.84 19.55
CA GLY A 122 8.02 3.65 20.49
C GLY A 122 9.45 3.89 20.02
N CYS A 123 9.63 4.19 18.73
CA CYS A 123 10.92 4.60 18.18
C CYS A 123 11.24 6.02 18.65
N GLU A 124 12.14 6.15 19.62
CA GLU A 124 12.64 7.46 20.06
C GLU A 124 13.52 8.07 18.96
N THR A 125 13.10 9.21 18.41
CA THR A 125 13.80 9.94 17.34
C THR A 125 15.02 10.73 17.85
N THR A 126 15.57 10.36 19.02
CA THR A 126 16.47 11.21 19.81
C THR A 126 17.94 11.16 19.37
N SER A 127 18.30 10.44 18.31
CA SER A 127 19.69 10.42 17.82
C SER A 127 19.82 10.99 16.40
N PRO A 128 20.43 12.18 16.23
CA PRO A 128 20.75 12.76 14.93
C PRO A 128 21.95 12.09 14.24
N THR A 129 22.51 11.01 14.80
CA THR A 129 23.66 10.31 14.24
C THR A 129 23.24 8.97 13.63
N ALA A 130 23.01 9.01 12.31
CA ALA A 130 23.28 7.92 11.36
C ALA A 130 22.50 6.59 11.51
N GLY A 131 21.29 6.61 12.05
CA GLY A 131 20.31 5.53 11.86
C GLY A 131 19.06 6.09 11.21
N THR A 132 18.84 5.82 9.92
CA THR A 132 17.56 6.15 9.26
C THR A 132 16.40 5.53 10.06
N ILE A 133 15.26 6.23 10.17
CA ILE A 133 14.05 5.77 10.88
C ILE A 133 13.68 4.32 10.49
N ASP A 134 13.89 3.95 9.22
CA ASP A 134 13.72 2.59 8.71
C ASP A 134 14.53 1.53 9.47
N GLN A 135 15.81 1.81 9.80
CA GLN A 135 16.65 0.89 10.55
C GLN A 135 16.17 0.73 12.00
N ALA A 136 15.70 1.82 12.62
CA ALA A 136 15.14 1.79 13.98
C ALA A 136 13.79 1.04 14.02
N LEU A 137 12.94 1.22 13.02
CA LEU A 137 11.70 0.47 12.86
C LEU A 137 11.98 -1.03 12.69
N ARG A 138 12.92 -1.38 11.80
CA ARG A 138 13.29 -2.79 11.56
C ARG A 138 13.82 -3.47 12.81
N SER A 139 14.73 -2.82 13.54
CA SER A 139 15.29 -3.40 14.77
C SER A 139 14.22 -3.57 15.85
N ARG A 140 13.29 -2.62 15.98
CA ARG A 140 12.19 -2.69 16.95
C ARG A 140 11.16 -3.75 16.60
N ILE A 141 10.78 -3.88 15.33
CA ILE A 141 9.87 -4.93 14.85
C ILE A 141 10.48 -6.31 15.11
N LEU A 142 11.77 -6.50 14.81
CA LEU A 142 12.47 -7.75 15.11
C LEU A 142 12.53 -8.00 16.62
N GLY A 143 12.81 -6.98 17.43
CA GLY A 143 12.81 -7.09 18.89
C GLY A 143 11.45 -7.55 19.44
N VAL A 144 10.37 -6.87 19.06
CA VAL A 144 9.00 -7.24 19.48
C VAL A 144 8.65 -8.66 19.02
N SER A 145 9.05 -9.08 17.82
CA SER A 145 8.81 -10.46 17.36
C SER A 145 9.54 -11.50 18.20
N GLN A 146 10.77 -11.21 18.64
CA GLN A 146 11.53 -12.10 19.53
C GLN A 146 10.92 -12.15 20.92
N GLU A 147 10.47 -11.00 21.46
CA GLU A 147 9.79 -10.92 22.75
C GLU A 147 8.47 -11.71 22.74
N ILE A 148 7.67 -11.58 21.68
CA ILE A 148 6.43 -12.36 21.50
C ILE A 148 6.75 -13.86 21.50
N PHE A 149 7.74 -14.30 20.72
CA PHE A 149 8.11 -15.71 20.68
C PHE A 149 8.61 -16.23 22.04
N ALA A 150 9.40 -15.43 22.75
CA ALA A 150 9.88 -15.79 24.09
C ALA A 150 8.72 -15.92 25.08
N LEU A 151 7.76 -14.98 25.07
CA LEU A 151 6.57 -15.03 25.91
C LEU A 151 5.67 -16.23 25.57
N GLU A 152 5.47 -16.52 24.29
CA GLU A 152 4.72 -17.71 23.87
C GLU A 152 5.39 -19.01 24.32
N ALA A 153 6.73 -19.09 24.24
CA ALA A 153 7.48 -20.24 24.73
C ALA A 153 7.33 -20.38 26.25
N GLN A 154 7.35 -19.27 27.01
CA GLN A 154 7.09 -19.28 28.45
C GLN A 154 5.67 -19.73 28.78
N ILE A 155 4.65 -19.26 28.05
CA ILE A 155 3.25 -19.70 28.24
C ILE A 155 3.09 -21.19 27.97
N ARG A 156 3.73 -21.71 26.90
CA ARG A 156 3.73 -23.15 26.59
C ARG A 156 4.35 -23.97 27.72
N SER A 157 5.50 -23.51 28.24
CA SER A 157 6.16 -24.15 29.38
C SER A 157 5.27 -24.16 30.62
N LEU A 158 4.66 -23.02 30.97
CA LEU A 158 3.72 -22.93 32.10
C LEU A 158 2.54 -23.88 31.93
N ASN A 159 1.94 -23.96 30.74
CA ASN A 159 0.84 -24.89 30.46
C ASN A 159 1.27 -26.36 30.58
N GLU A 160 2.50 -26.69 30.20
CA GLU A 160 3.06 -28.02 30.40
C GLU A 160 3.24 -28.32 31.89
N HIS A 161 3.76 -27.37 32.67
CA HIS A 161 3.86 -27.51 34.13
C HIS A 161 2.49 -27.68 34.80
N ILE A 162 1.49 -26.91 34.40
CA ILE A 162 0.11 -27.05 34.89
C ILE A 162 -0.43 -28.43 34.54
N SER A 163 -0.31 -28.87 33.29
CA SER A 163 -0.77 -30.19 32.85
C SER A 163 -0.10 -31.34 33.61
N ARG A 164 1.21 -31.21 33.90
CA ARG A 164 1.97 -32.18 34.70
C ARG A 164 1.55 -32.20 36.18
N LEU A 165 1.11 -31.08 36.74
CA LEU A 165 0.61 -31.00 38.11
C LEU A 165 -0.83 -31.52 38.24
N GLU A 166 -1.65 -31.27 37.22
CA GLU A 166 -3.05 -31.71 37.19
C GLU A 166 -3.18 -33.22 36.95
N ALA A 167 -2.31 -33.84 36.14
CA ALA A 167 -2.33 -35.28 35.87
C ALA A 167 -2.26 -36.18 37.14
N PRO A 168 -1.32 -35.99 38.09
CA PRO A 168 -1.29 -36.77 39.33
C PRO A 168 -2.43 -36.41 40.29
N GLN A 169 -2.92 -35.16 40.29
CA GLN A 169 -4.08 -34.77 41.10
C GLN A 169 -5.39 -35.42 40.62
N GLN A 170 -5.57 -35.54 39.31
CA GLN A 170 -6.73 -36.23 38.72
C GLN A 170 -6.65 -37.75 38.93
N ALA A 171 -5.45 -38.35 38.83
CA ALA A 171 -5.27 -39.77 39.14
C ALA A 171 -5.55 -40.07 40.62
N GLN A 172 -5.02 -39.26 41.55
CA GLN A 172 -5.28 -39.43 42.99
C GLN A 172 -6.75 -39.23 43.37
N SER A 173 -7.45 -38.30 42.75
CA SER A 173 -8.89 -38.12 42.99
C SER A 173 -9.72 -39.29 42.44
N GLN A 174 -9.36 -39.85 41.28
CA GLN A 174 -10.01 -41.06 40.75
C GLN A 174 -9.72 -42.32 41.59
N ASP A 175 -8.50 -42.50 42.09
CA ASP A 175 -8.15 -43.61 42.99
C ASP A 175 -8.86 -43.51 44.34
N ARG A 176 -8.97 -42.31 44.93
CA ARG A 176 -9.77 -42.09 46.14
C ARG A 176 -11.25 -42.39 45.93
N HIS A 177 -11.79 -42.09 44.75
CA HIS A 177 -13.16 -42.45 44.39
C HIS A 177 -13.37 -43.97 44.24
N HIS A 178 -12.40 -44.69 43.66
CA HIS A 178 -12.47 -46.16 43.57
C HIS A 178 -12.32 -46.85 44.94
N GLN A 179 -11.47 -46.34 45.83
CA GLN A 179 -11.31 -46.89 47.18
C GLN A 179 -12.54 -46.69 48.09
N GLN A 180 -13.35 -45.65 47.85
CA GLN A 180 -14.59 -45.42 48.60
C GLN A 180 -15.80 -46.22 48.07
N GLN A 181 -15.67 -46.91 46.94
CA GLN A 181 -16.75 -47.70 46.32
C GLN A 181 -16.60 -49.22 46.49
N ILE A 182 -15.63 -49.71 47.27
CA ILE A 182 -15.53 -51.13 47.61
C ILE A 182 -16.58 -51.43 48.71
N PRO A 183 -17.64 -52.22 48.45
CA PRO A 183 -18.58 -52.63 49.48
C PRO A 183 -17.86 -53.61 50.41
N LEU A 184 -17.64 -53.21 51.65
CA LEU A 184 -17.23 -54.12 52.72
C LEU A 184 -18.49 -54.86 53.20
N ASP A 185 -18.72 -56.05 52.65
CA ASP A 185 -19.53 -57.07 53.32
C ASP A 185 -18.68 -57.66 54.46
N HIS A 186 -18.96 -57.26 55.71
CA HIS A 186 -18.58 -58.07 56.87
C HIS A 186 -19.58 -57.86 58.02
N ASP A 187 -20.19 -58.99 58.42
CA ASP A 187 -21.08 -59.17 59.57
C ASP A 187 -20.40 -58.81 60.92
N ASP A 188 -21.18 -58.17 61.79
CA ASP A 188 -21.26 -58.11 63.29
C ASP A 188 -20.18 -58.76 64.20
N PRO A 189 -20.18 -58.46 65.54
CA PRO A 189 -20.09 -57.19 66.25
C PRO A 189 -18.95 -57.23 67.33
N GLU A 190 -18.84 -56.18 68.15
CA GLU A 190 -18.17 -56.09 69.47
C GLU A 190 -17.00 -55.09 69.63
N THR A 191 -17.31 -54.06 70.41
CA THR A 191 -16.52 -53.44 71.50
C THR A 191 -15.13 -52.86 71.19
N GLY A 192 -15.00 -51.54 71.24
CA GLY A 192 -13.70 -50.89 71.40
C GLY A 192 -13.67 -49.41 71.06
N THR A 193 -13.80 -48.57 72.08
CA THR A 193 -13.58 -47.13 72.11
C THR A 193 -12.42 -46.63 71.22
N THR A 194 -12.72 -45.76 70.26
CA THR A 194 -11.86 -44.63 69.85
C THR A 194 -12.73 -43.60 69.13
N THR A 195 -12.58 -42.35 69.54
CA THR A 195 -13.31 -41.14 69.16
C THR A 195 -13.55 -41.04 67.64
N LEU A 196 -14.77 -41.36 67.20
CA LEU A 196 -15.25 -41.18 65.83
C LEU A 196 -15.96 -39.82 65.72
N PRO A 197 -15.72 -39.02 64.66
CA PRO A 197 -16.57 -37.88 64.36
C PRO A 197 -17.98 -38.38 64.08
N SER A 198 -18.97 -37.66 64.60
CA SER A 198 -20.40 -37.94 64.51
C SER A 198 -20.76 -38.46 63.11
N THR A 199 -21.37 -39.64 63.02
CA THR A 199 -21.77 -40.27 61.75
C THR A 199 -22.68 -39.37 60.89
N THR A 200 -23.34 -38.40 61.53
CA THR A 200 -24.14 -37.33 60.95
C THR A 200 -23.33 -36.33 60.12
N ASP A 201 -22.08 -36.03 60.49
CA ASP A 201 -21.23 -35.08 59.75
C ASP A 201 -20.69 -35.72 58.46
N ILE A 202 -20.43 -37.03 58.48
CA ILE A 202 -19.97 -37.77 57.30
C ILE A 202 -21.12 -37.93 56.29
N SER A 203 -22.35 -38.18 56.76
CA SER A 203 -23.52 -38.32 55.88
C SER A 203 -23.93 -36.99 55.23
N THR A 204 -23.79 -35.87 55.96
CA THR A 204 -24.07 -34.52 55.42
C THR A 204 -23.03 -34.10 54.38
N ILE A 205 -21.74 -34.34 54.62
CA ILE A 205 -20.68 -34.08 53.62
C ILE A 205 -20.88 -34.96 52.37
N HIS A 206 -21.27 -36.22 52.53
CA HIS A 206 -21.58 -37.09 51.40
C HIS A 206 -22.78 -36.59 50.59
N ALA A 207 -23.84 -36.12 51.25
CA ALA A 207 -24.99 -35.52 50.58
C ALA A 207 -24.61 -34.25 49.81
N GLN A 208 -23.79 -33.36 50.39
CA GLN A 208 -23.26 -32.17 49.71
C GLN A 208 -22.39 -32.54 48.50
N THR A 209 -21.56 -33.58 48.63
CA THR A 209 -20.71 -34.06 47.53
C THR A 209 -21.56 -34.58 46.36
N LEU A 210 -22.60 -35.37 46.64
CA LEU A 210 -23.54 -35.83 45.61
C LEU A 210 -24.28 -34.66 44.96
N GLN A 211 -24.63 -33.62 45.72
CA GLN A 211 -25.24 -32.41 45.18
C GLN A 211 -24.28 -31.68 44.23
N HIS A 212 -23.04 -31.42 44.64
CA HIS A 212 -22.04 -30.77 43.79
C HIS A 212 -21.71 -31.60 42.55
N GLN A 213 -21.74 -32.94 42.64
CA GLN A 213 -21.58 -33.81 41.47
C GLN A 213 -22.75 -33.65 40.48
N ARG A 214 -23.99 -33.53 40.97
CA ARG A 214 -25.16 -33.29 40.12
C ARG A 214 -25.10 -31.90 39.47
N GLU A 215 -24.76 -30.87 40.24
CA GLU A 215 -24.59 -29.50 39.75
C GLU A 215 -23.48 -29.42 38.69
N THR A 216 -22.34 -30.07 38.93
CA THR A 216 -21.22 -30.13 37.99
C THR A 216 -21.60 -30.82 36.69
N LYS A 217 -22.34 -31.93 36.75
CA LYS A 217 -22.88 -32.62 35.57
C LYS A 217 -23.86 -31.74 34.80
N GLN A 218 -24.72 -31.01 35.51
CA GLN A 218 -25.66 -30.09 34.88
C GLN A 218 -24.94 -28.92 34.18
N LEU A 219 -23.91 -28.34 34.83
CA LEU A 219 -23.10 -27.28 34.25
C LEU A 219 -22.28 -27.77 33.05
N SER A 220 -21.74 -29.00 33.08
CA SER A 220 -21.00 -29.55 31.96
C SER A 220 -21.89 -29.78 30.73
N LEU A 221 -23.11 -30.27 30.93
CA LEU A 221 -24.11 -30.41 29.88
C LEU A 221 -24.48 -29.06 29.26
N LYS A 222 -24.73 -28.03 30.08
CA LYS A 222 -24.98 -26.65 29.59
C LYS A 222 -23.78 -26.08 28.84
N ALA A 223 -22.55 -26.31 29.33
CA ALA A 223 -21.34 -25.85 28.65
C ALA A 223 -21.19 -26.51 27.26
N GLN A 224 -21.52 -27.80 27.14
CA GLN A 224 -21.53 -28.51 25.87
C GLN A 224 -22.62 -27.98 24.92
N GLU A 225 -23.80 -27.65 25.43
CA GLU A 225 -24.88 -27.02 24.66
C GLU A 225 -24.45 -25.66 24.11
N TYR A 226 -23.87 -24.79 24.95
CA TYR A 226 -23.37 -23.48 24.52
C TYR A 226 -22.23 -23.61 23.51
N ARG A 227 -21.30 -24.56 23.67
CA ARG A 227 -20.27 -24.86 22.67
C ARG A 227 -20.89 -25.29 21.34
N SER A 228 -21.93 -26.13 21.39
CA SER A 228 -22.65 -26.57 20.19
C SER A 228 -23.36 -25.40 19.50
N ARG A 229 -24.00 -24.51 20.26
CA ARG A 229 -24.66 -23.30 19.74
C ARG A 229 -23.67 -22.31 19.15
N LEU A 230 -22.50 -22.13 19.78
CA LEU A 230 -21.41 -21.33 19.23
C LEU A 230 -20.90 -21.94 17.93
N ALA A 231 -20.66 -23.25 17.88
CA ALA A 231 -20.22 -23.93 16.65
C ALA A 231 -21.25 -23.79 15.52
N GLN A 232 -22.55 -23.86 15.82
CA GLN A 232 -23.63 -23.60 14.86
C GLN A 232 -23.62 -22.15 14.37
N LEU A 233 -23.49 -21.17 15.26
CA LEU A 233 -23.40 -19.75 14.90
C LEU A 233 -22.15 -19.45 14.07
N THR A 234 -21.00 -20.00 14.44
CA THR A 234 -19.75 -19.89 13.66
C THR A 234 -19.92 -20.52 12.29
N ARG A 235 -20.59 -21.67 12.18
CA ARG A 235 -20.89 -22.30 10.89
C ARG A 235 -21.83 -21.42 10.06
N GLN A 236 -22.89 -20.87 10.64
CA GLN A 236 -23.79 -19.93 9.97
C GLN A 236 -23.06 -18.68 9.49
N LEU A 237 -22.19 -18.09 10.32
CA LEU A 237 -21.33 -16.97 9.94
C LEU A 237 -20.38 -17.36 8.80
N SER A 238 -19.76 -18.54 8.84
CA SER A 238 -18.89 -19.00 7.75
C SER A 238 -19.64 -19.25 6.44
N GLN A 239 -20.89 -19.73 6.49
CA GLN A 239 -21.76 -19.89 5.33
C GLN A 239 -22.24 -18.53 4.78
N LEU A 240 -22.52 -17.57 5.67
CA LEU A 240 -22.79 -16.18 5.31
C LEU A 240 -21.54 -15.52 4.70
N SER A 241 -20.34 -15.80 5.20
CA SER A 241 -19.08 -15.31 4.64
C SER A 241 -18.74 -15.94 3.29
N GLN A 242 -19.00 -17.25 3.11
CA GLN A 242 -18.83 -17.92 1.81
C GLN A 242 -19.82 -17.39 0.77
N SER A 243 -21.07 -17.12 1.14
CA SER A 243 -22.02 -16.44 0.25
C SER A 243 -21.75 -14.93 0.07
N GLN A 244 -20.99 -14.29 0.97
CA GLN A 244 -20.50 -12.91 0.82
C GLN A 244 -19.32 -12.77 -0.13
N THR A 245 -18.64 -13.84 -0.55
CA THR A 245 -17.58 -13.73 -1.57
C THR A 245 -18.09 -13.21 -2.93
N SER A 246 -19.40 -13.28 -3.18
CA SER A 246 -20.04 -12.68 -4.37
C SER A 246 -20.67 -11.31 -4.11
N ARG A 247 -20.72 -10.85 -2.86
CA ARG A 247 -21.37 -9.57 -2.50
C ARG A 247 -20.27 -8.54 -2.28
N PRO A 248 -20.22 -7.45 -3.09
CA PRO A 248 -19.18 -6.44 -2.94
C PRO A 248 -19.19 -5.91 -1.51
N THR A 249 -18.10 -6.14 -0.79
CA THR A 249 -17.88 -5.64 0.58
C THR A 249 -18.00 -4.11 0.56
N MET A 250 -18.52 -3.49 1.64
CA MET A 250 -18.64 -2.02 1.72
C MET A 250 -17.33 -1.29 1.38
N SER A 251 -16.18 -1.88 1.72
CA SER A 251 -14.85 -1.38 1.31
C SER A 251 -14.65 -1.38 -0.22
N THR A 252 -15.10 -2.41 -0.93
CA THR A 252 -15.05 -2.45 -2.41
C THR A 252 -15.98 -1.43 -3.06
N VAL A 253 -17.13 -1.15 -2.43
CA VAL A 253 -18.05 -0.10 -2.89
C VAL A 253 -17.43 1.27 -2.66
N ALA A 254 -16.82 1.51 -1.50
CA ALA A 254 -16.10 2.75 -1.21
C ALA A 254 -14.94 2.98 -2.20
N ALA A 255 -14.13 1.95 -2.48
CA ALA A 255 -13.05 2.04 -3.46
C ALA A 255 -13.56 2.37 -4.87
N LYS A 256 -14.71 1.80 -5.27
CA LYS A 256 -15.36 2.13 -6.55
C LYS A 256 -15.88 3.56 -6.57
N ILE A 257 -16.43 4.08 -5.47
CA ILE A 257 -16.89 5.46 -5.37
C ILE A 257 -15.72 6.42 -5.54
N SER A 258 -14.62 6.25 -4.80
CA SER A 258 -13.44 7.11 -4.94
C SER A 258 -12.82 7.06 -6.35
N HIS A 259 -12.85 5.89 -7.00
CA HIS A 259 -12.39 5.77 -8.38
C HIS A 259 -13.33 6.50 -9.38
N LEU A 260 -14.64 6.50 -9.13
CA LEU A 260 -15.58 7.27 -9.94
C LEU A 260 -15.42 8.78 -9.74
N GLU A 261 -15.19 9.23 -8.51
CA GLU A 261 -14.93 10.63 -8.18
C GLU A 261 -13.68 11.15 -8.89
N ARG A 262 -12.59 10.39 -8.86
CA ARG A 262 -11.36 10.73 -9.61
C ARG A 262 -11.62 10.85 -11.11
N ARG A 263 -12.31 9.88 -11.72
CA ARG A 263 -12.66 9.96 -13.14
C ARG A 263 -13.58 11.14 -13.46
N GLN A 264 -14.47 11.50 -12.55
CA GLN A 264 -15.33 12.66 -12.73
C GLN A 264 -14.53 13.96 -12.70
N GLN A 265 -13.55 14.06 -11.80
CA GLN A 265 -12.63 15.19 -11.74
C GLN A 265 -11.76 15.29 -13.00
N ASP A 266 -11.24 14.17 -13.49
CA ASP A 266 -10.48 14.10 -14.74
C ASP A 266 -11.34 14.56 -15.92
N LEU A 267 -12.57 14.07 -16.04
CA LEU A 267 -13.51 14.47 -17.08
C LEU A 267 -13.86 15.96 -17.01
N GLN A 268 -14.04 16.51 -15.81
CA GLN A 268 -14.28 17.95 -15.64
C GLN A 268 -13.07 18.78 -16.06
N SER A 269 -11.85 18.34 -15.72
CA SER A 269 -10.63 19.03 -16.15
C SER A 269 -10.50 19.01 -17.68
N LEU A 270 -10.76 17.87 -18.32
CA LEU A 270 -10.69 17.72 -19.76
C LEU A 270 -11.80 18.50 -20.46
N GLU A 271 -13.02 18.52 -19.90
CA GLU A 271 -14.12 19.33 -20.40
C GLU A 271 -13.78 20.83 -20.33
N ASN A 272 -13.16 21.29 -19.25
CA ASN A 272 -12.70 22.67 -19.13
C ASN A 272 -11.62 22.99 -20.18
N THR A 273 -10.68 22.07 -20.42
CA THR A 273 -9.68 22.21 -21.47
C THR A 273 -10.31 22.26 -22.86
N ILE A 274 -11.24 21.35 -23.17
CA ILE A 274 -11.96 21.32 -24.45
C ILE A 274 -12.77 22.61 -24.64
N ARG A 275 -13.45 23.10 -23.61
CA ARG A 275 -14.18 24.37 -23.64
C ARG A 275 -13.24 25.55 -23.90
N ALA A 276 -12.04 25.55 -23.34
CA ALA A 276 -11.04 26.60 -23.61
C ALA A 276 -10.57 26.60 -25.08
N PHE A 277 -10.55 25.43 -25.73
CA PHE A 277 -10.22 25.30 -27.15
C PHE A 277 -11.43 25.35 -28.10
N HIS A 278 -12.63 25.54 -27.56
CA HIS A 278 -13.85 25.57 -28.36
C HIS A 278 -13.86 26.81 -29.28
N GLY A 279 -13.77 26.57 -30.59
CA GLY A 279 -13.71 27.62 -31.62
C GLY A 279 -12.39 27.67 -32.38
N LEU A 280 -11.37 26.90 -31.96
CA LEU A 280 -10.16 26.72 -32.75
C LEU A 280 -10.35 25.61 -33.80
N PRO A 281 -9.79 25.77 -35.02
CA PRO A 281 -9.76 24.72 -36.03
C PRO A 281 -9.06 23.44 -35.50
N PRO A 282 -9.46 22.24 -35.97
CA PRO A 282 -8.84 20.98 -35.55
C PRO A 282 -7.35 20.85 -35.96
N ASP A 283 -6.86 21.70 -36.86
CA ASP A 283 -5.45 21.78 -37.23
C ASP A 283 -4.68 22.80 -36.34
N VAL A 284 -3.51 22.38 -35.85
CA VAL A 284 -2.64 23.16 -34.96
C VAL A 284 -2.07 24.39 -35.66
N GLN A 285 -1.76 24.31 -36.96
CA GLN A 285 -1.23 25.46 -37.69
C GLN A 285 -2.32 26.51 -37.95
N ALA A 286 -3.50 26.08 -38.42
CA ALA A 286 -4.66 26.96 -38.57
C ALA A 286 -5.08 27.61 -37.24
N SER A 287 -5.02 26.88 -36.12
CA SER A 287 -5.25 27.42 -34.76
C SER A 287 -4.29 28.55 -34.41
N ARG A 288 -3.00 28.38 -34.71
CA ARG A 288 -1.98 29.41 -34.45
C ARG A 288 -2.19 30.67 -35.28
N GLU A 289 -2.65 30.52 -36.52
CA GLU A 289 -2.94 31.64 -37.40
C GLU A 289 -4.15 32.45 -36.91
N GLU A 290 -5.24 31.79 -36.50
CA GLU A 290 -6.42 32.47 -35.94
C GLU A 290 -6.12 33.17 -34.61
N VAL A 291 -5.33 32.56 -33.72
CA VAL A 291 -4.87 33.21 -32.48
C VAL A 291 -4.00 34.43 -32.80
N ARG A 292 -3.08 34.34 -33.78
CA ARG A 292 -2.25 35.46 -34.21
C ARG A 292 -3.10 36.60 -34.80
N ARG A 293 -4.15 36.26 -35.55
CA ARG A 293 -5.10 37.24 -36.09
C ARG A 293 -5.88 37.94 -34.97
N ALA A 294 -6.47 37.18 -34.05
CA ALA A 294 -7.25 37.73 -32.94
C ALA A 294 -6.41 38.61 -32.00
N THR A 295 -5.17 38.22 -31.74
CA THR A 295 -4.23 39.03 -30.93
C THR A 295 -3.82 40.32 -31.63
N ALA A 296 -3.63 40.31 -32.95
CA ALA A 296 -3.38 41.53 -33.73
C ALA A 296 -4.58 42.50 -33.71
N GLU A 297 -5.80 41.98 -33.82
CA GLU A 297 -7.03 42.78 -33.72
C GLU A 297 -7.20 43.39 -32.31
N LEU A 298 -6.95 42.62 -31.24
CA LEU A 298 -6.95 43.13 -29.87
C LEU A 298 -5.89 44.22 -29.65
N GLY A 299 -4.69 44.04 -30.20
CA GLY A 299 -3.63 45.06 -30.17
C GLY A 299 -4.09 46.35 -30.84
N ARG A 300 -4.69 46.24 -32.04
CA ARG A 300 -5.23 47.40 -32.77
C ARG A 300 -6.33 48.11 -31.99
N LEU A 301 -7.26 47.37 -31.37
CA LEU A 301 -8.32 47.94 -30.54
C LEU A 301 -7.76 48.61 -29.27
N ARG A 302 -6.73 48.03 -28.64
CA ARG A 302 -6.03 48.65 -27.51
C ARG A 302 -5.34 49.95 -27.91
N SER A 303 -4.58 49.96 -29.00
CA SER A 303 -3.97 51.20 -29.51
C SER A 303 -5.02 52.25 -29.82
N ARG A 304 -6.15 51.87 -30.44
CA ARG A 304 -7.24 52.81 -30.72
C ARG A 304 -7.88 53.36 -29.45
N ARG A 305 -8.06 52.51 -28.44
CA ARG A 305 -8.57 52.91 -27.13
C ARG A 305 -7.61 53.91 -26.48
N ASP A 306 -6.32 53.62 -26.51
CA ASP A 306 -5.28 54.44 -25.88
C ASP A 306 -5.16 55.80 -26.59
N GLU A 307 -5.22 55.85 -27.93
CA GLU A 307 -5.31 57.09 -28.72
C GLU A 307 -6.52 57.95 -28.32
N LEU A 308 -7.68 57.33 -28.11
CA LEU A 308 -8.90 58.05 -27.72
C LEU A 308 -8.79 58.57 -26.27
N PHE A 309 -8.22 57.80 -25.36
CA PHE A 309 -7.94 58.25 -24.00
C PHE A 309 -6.93 59.40 -23.97
N GLU A 310 -5.90 59.34 -24.81
CA GLU A 310 -4.89 60.39 -24.88
C GLU A 310 -5.46 61.69 -25.48
N ARG A 311 -6.38 61.60 -26.45
CA ARG A 311 -7.16 62.76 -26.93
C ARG A 311 -8.08 63.34 -25.86
N LEU A 312 -8.68 62.50 -25.01
CA LEU A 312 -9.52 62.96 -23.89
C LEU A 312 -8.68 63.62 -22.77
N GLY A 313 -7.51 63.05 -22.45
CA GLY A 313 -6.61 63.58 -21.43
C GLY A 313 -5.89 64.88 -21.85
N SER A 314 -5.49 65.00 -23.11
CA SER A 314 -4.86 66.22 -23.66
C SER A 314 -5.85 67.36 -23.89
N GLY A 315 -7.13 67.06 -24.17
CA GLY A 315 -8.19 68.06 -24.36
C GLY A 315 -8.65 68.77 -23.06
N SER A 316 -8.28 68.25 -21.89
CA SER A 316 -8.64 68.84 -20.59
C SER A 316 -7.58 69.80 -20.01
N GLY A 317 -6.44 69.98 -20.68
CA GLY A 317 -5.32 70.81 -20.19
C GLY A 317 -5.16 72.19 -20.83
N SER A 318 -5.91 72.51 -21.90
CA SER A 318 -5.80 73.77 -22.63
C SER A 318 -7.03 74.66 -22.41
N GLY A 319 -7.21 75.12 -21.17
CA GLY A 319 -8.32 76.00 -20.77
C GLY A 319 -7.87 77.11 -19.82
N SER A 320 -7.45 78.23 -20.41
CA SER A 320 -7.54 79.60 -19.85
C SER A 320 -6.71 79.98 -18.62
N VAL A 321 -5.52 80.52 -18.87
CA VAL A 321 -4.97 81.64 -18.09
C VAL A 321 -4.67 82.78 -19.07
N VAL A 322 -5.70 83.53 -19.46
CA VAL A 322 -5.54 84.89 -19.97
C VAL A 322 -5.61 85.81 -18.76
N SER A 323 -4.44 86.21 -18.28
CA SER A 323 -4.27 87.25 -17.26
C SER A 323 -4.38 88.60 -17.93
N GLY A 324 -5.43 89.35 -17.61
CA GLY A 324 -5.57 90.76 -17.99
C GLY A 324 -4.60 91.63 -17.20
N ALA A 325 -3.77 92.39 -17.93
CA ALA A 325 -3.05 93.53 -17.43
C ALA A 325 -3.24 94.66 -18.45
N VAL A 326 -3.99 95.70 -18.05
CA VAL A 326 -3.83 97.15 -18.22
C VAL A 326 -5.04 97.79 -17.57
#